data_AF-A0A072NQ48-F1
#
_entry.id   AF-A0A072NQ48-F1
#
_cell.length_a   1.000
_cell.length_b   1.000
_cell.length_c   1.000
_cell.angle_alpha   90.00
_cell.angle_beta   90.00
_cell.angle_gamma   90.00
#
_symmetry.space_group_name_H-M   'P 1'
#
loop_
_entity.id
_entity.type
_entity.pdbx_description
1 polymer ?
#
loop_
_entity_poly.entity_id
_entity_poly.type
_entity_poly.pdbx_seq_one_letter_code
_entity_poly.pdbx_strand_id
1 'polypeptide(L)'
;METAFPLLYTHFVQSGKMALKQLIDYLTIKPCETFGLPYGKIEVGSMADLAVLDVEKEVEIDSSTFLSKGKNTPFNGWNCKGWNVLTIVNGKIVWEKESVAE
;
A
#
# COMPACT_ATOMS: atom_id res chain seq x y z
N MET A 1 2.95 8.31 3.23
CA MET A 1 1.65 8.75 2.71
C MET A 1 0.73 7.53 2.69
N GLU A 2 -0.31 7.50 3.51
CA GLU A 2 -1.18 6.32 3.69
C GLU A 2 -1.98 5.95 2.42
N THR A 3 -2.21 6.92 1.55
CA THR A 3 -3.04 6.77 0.34
C THR A 3 -2.26 6.41 -0.94
N ALA A 4 -0.94 6.21 -0.86
CA ALA A 4 -0.10 6.07 -2.05
C ALA A 4 -0.52 4.89 -2.95
N PHE A 5 -0.63 3.68 -2.38
CA PHE A 5 -1.06 2.51 -3.13
C PHE A 5 -2.51 2.62 -3.64
N PRO A 6 -3.53 2.93 -2.82
CA PRO A 6 -4.91 2.92 -3.30
C PRO A 6 -5.18 3.95 -4.40
N LEU A 7 -4.56 5.14 -4.35
CA LEU A 7 -4.65 6.14 -5.42
C LEU A 7 -4.04 5.63 -6.73
N LEU A 8 -2.83 5.07 -6.67
CA LEU A 8 -2.13 4.57 -7.86
C LEU A 8 -2.84 3.34 -8.44
N TYR A 9 -3.28 2.42 -7.59
CA TYR A 9 -4.04 1.24 -8.01
C TYR A 9 -5.33 1.65 -8.73
N THR A 10 -6.15 2.48 -8.10
CA THR A 10 -7.45 2.90 -8.66
C THR A 10 -7.28 3.68 -9.97
N HIS A 11 -6.39 4.68 -10.01
CA HIS A 11 -6.35 5.60 -11.14
C HIS A 11 -5.38 5.21 -12.26
N PHE A 12 -4.43 4.30 -12.02
CA PHE A 12 -3.47 3.83 -13.03
C PHE A 12 -3.64 2.35 -13.37
N VAL A 13 -3.81 1.49 -12.37
CA VAL A 13 -3.93 0.04 -12.62
C VAL A 13 -5.32 -0.30 -13.12
N GLN A 14 -6.38 0.09 -12.40
CA GLN A 14 -7.75 -0.22 -12.81
C GLN A 14 -8.18 0.49 -14.10
N SER A 15 -7.58 1.65 -14.40
CA SER A 15 -7.81 2.37 -15.66
C SER A 15 -7.01 1.81 -16.85
N GLY A 16 -6.19 0.78 -16.64
CA GLY A 16 -5.38 0.13 -17.68
C GLY A 16 -4.14 0.92 -18.13
N LYS A 17 -3.80 2.04 -17.48
CA LYS A 17 -2.61 2.85 -17.80
C LYS A 17 -1.31 2.19 -17.36
N MET A 18 -1.37 1.25 -16.41
CA MET A 18 -0.22 0.58 -15.84
C MET A 18 -0.61 -0.85 -15.40
N ALA A 19 0.26 -1.83 -15.60
CA ALA A 19 0.05 -3.16 -15.04
C ALA A 19 0.30 -3.15 -13.51
N LEU A 20 -0.43 -3.98 -12.75
CA LEU A 20 -0.24 -4.10 -11.30
C LEU A 20 1.22 -4.40 -10.92
N LYS A 21 1.88 -5.28 -11.67
CA LYS A 21 3.29 -5.63 -11.47
C LYS A 21 4.21 -4.41 -11.60
N GLN A 22 3.93 -3.51 -12.55
CA GLN A 22 4.74 -2.29 -12.71
C GLN A 22 4.57 -1.37 -11.49
N LEU A 23 3.35 -1.22 -10.97
CA LEU A 23 3.12 -0.45 -9.75
C LEU A 23 3.88 -1.04 -8.55
N ILE A 24 3.81 -2.37 -8.35
CA ILE A 24 4.55 -3.05 -7.29
C ILE A 24 6.05 -2.82 -7.45
N ASP A 25 6.60 -3.05 -8.65
CA ASP A 25 8.02 -2.85 -8.93
C ASP A 25 8.48 -1.41 -8.63
N TYR A 26 7.66 -0.40 -8.95
CA TYR A 26 7.97 1.01 -8.68
C TYR A 26 7.91 1.39 -7.19
N LEU A 27 7.13 0.67 -6.39
CA LEU A 27 7.05 0.90 -4.94
C LEU A 27 8.03 0.04 -4.14
N THR A 28 8.60 -1.03 -4.71
CA THR A 28 9.49 -1.96 -3.99
C THR A 28 10.83 -2.15 -4.68
N ILE A 29 10.88 -2.89 -5.79
CA ILE A 29 12.12 -3.37 -6.42
C ILE A 29 12.96 -2.22 -6.97
N LYS A 30 12.34 -1.27 -7.70
CA LYS A 30 13.08 -0.17 -8.36
C LYS A 30 13.76 0.79 -7.38
N PRO A 31 13.11 1.24 -6.29
CA PRO A 31 13.81 1.94 -5.23
C PRO A 31 14.96 1.11 -4.64
N CYS A 32 14.74 -0.17 -4.34
CA CYS A 32 15.78 -1.02 -3.73
C CYS A 32 16.99 -1.22 -4.67
N GLU A 33 16.77 -1.46 -5.96
CA GLU A 33 17.83 -1.54 -6.97
C GLU A 33 18.60 -0.22 -7.08
N THR A 34 17.89 0.91 -7.10
CA THR A 34 18.49 2.24 -7.25
C THR A 34 19.40 2.59 -6.07
N PHE A 35 19.00 2.22 -4.85
CA PHE A 35 19.73 2.55 -3.62
C PHE A 35 20.60 1.41 -3.09
N GLY A 36 20.67 0.25 -3.76
CA GLY A 36 21.43 -0.91 -3.32
C GLY A 36 20.92 -1.52 -2.02
N LEU A 37 19.61 -1.50 -1.79
CA LEU A 37 18.99 -2.02 -0.56
C LEU A 37 18.65 -3.51 -0.68
N PRO A 38 18.81 -4.30 0.41
CA PRO A 38 18.55 -5.74 0.40
C PRO A 38 17.06 -6.10 0.58
N TYR A 39 16.13 -5.19 0.31
CA TYR A 39 14.70 -5.34 0.56
C TYR A 39 13.89 -5.45 -0.75
N GLY A 40 12.56 -5.49 -0.63
CA GLY A 40 11.65 -5.36 -1.77
C GLY A 40 11.41 -6.63 -2.58
N LYS A 41 11.88 -7.79 -2.09
CA LYS A 41 11.68 -9.11 -2.70
C LYS A 41 11.03 -10.07 -1.70
N ILE A 42 10.18 -10.96 -2.22
CA ILE A 42 9.60 -12.06 -1.46
C ILE A 42 10.28 -13.34 -1.93
N GLU A 43 11.27 -13.78 -1.18
CA GLU A 43 12.08 -14.96 -1.48
C GLU A 43 12.52 -15.64 -0.19
N VAL A 44 12.83 -16.93 -0.26
CA VAL A 44 13.27 -17.71 0.90
C VAL A 44 14.60 -17.16 1.41
N GLY A 45 14.67 -16.86 2.71
CA GLY A 45 15.86 -16.31 3.36
C GLY A 45 15.90 -14.79 3.46
N SER A 46 14.99 -14.08 2.79
CA SER A 46 14.86 -12.62 2.89
C SER A 46 14.06 -12.18 4.11
N MET A 47 14.23 -10.92 4.49
CA MET A 47 13.49 -10.30 5.60
C MET A 47 11.98 -10.35 5.31
N ALA A 48 11.19 -10.73 6.32
CA ALA A 48 9.75 -10.79 6.22
C ALA A 48 9.11 -9.40 6.36
N ASP A 49 9.39 -8.53 5.39
CA ASP A 49 8.79 -7.21 5.21
C ASP A 49 7.67 -7.32 4.18
N LEU A 50 6.42 -7.38 4.64
CA LEU A 50 5.26 -7.73 3.82
C LEU A 50 4.12 -6.74 4.04
N ALA A 51 3.37 -6.47 2.98
CA ALA A 51 2.11 -5.74 3.02
C ALA A 51 1.02 -6.58 2.35
N VAL A 52 -0.14 -6.71 3.00
CA VAL A 52 -1.32 -7.38 2.45
C VAL A 52 -2.31 -6.30 2.07
N LEU A 53 -2.78 -6.35 0.83
CA LEU A 53 -3.63 -5.33 0.23
C LEU A 53 -4.95 -5.98 -0.19
N ASP A 54 -6.07 -5.39 0.23
CA ASP A 54 -7.40 -5.71 -0.28
C ASP A 54 -7.66 -4.88 -1.55
N VAL A 55 -7.63 -5.55 -2.69
CA VAL A 55 -7.78 -4.94 -4.01
C VAL A 55 -9.24 -4.83 -4.45
N GLU A 56 -10.17 -5.46 -3.74
CA GLU A 56 -11.59 -5.50 -4.12
C GLU A 56 -12.40 -4.43 -3.39
N LYS A 57 -12.08 -4.21 -2.11
CA LYS A 57 -12.79 -3.26 -1.25
C LYS A 57 -12.53 -1.82 -1.67
N GLU A 58 -13.63 -1.11 -1.93
CA GLU A 58 -13.62 0.34 -2.18
C GLU A 58 -13.87 1.08 -0.87
N VAL A 59 -13.08 2.12 -0.62
CA VAL A 59 -13.18 2.97 0.57
C VAL A 59 -12.94 4.42 0.15
N GLU A 60 -13.73 5.34 0.70
CA GLU A 60 -13.52 6.76 0.57
C GLU A 60 -12.29 7.21 1.38
N ILE A 61 -11.45 8.05 0.79
CA ILE A 61 -10.35 8.69 1.49
C ILE A 61 -10.91 9.73 2.47
N ASP A 62 -10.87 9.41 3.76
CA ASP A 62 -11.14 10.35 4.84
C ASP A 62 -9.86 10.62 5.66
N SER A 63 -9.27 11.80 5.44
CA SER A 63 -8.10 12.28 6.16
C SER A 63 -8.32 12.40 7.66
N SER A 64 -9.56 12.52 8.15
CA SER A 64 -9.84 12.52 9.58
C SER A 64 -9.36 11.20 10.24
N THR A 65 -9.41 10.09 9.49
CA THR A 65 -9.05 8.74 9.96
C THR A 65 -7.55 8.39 9.88
N PHE A 66 -6.73 9.20 9.21
CA PHE A 66 -5.30 8.88 9.03
C PHE A 66 -4.55 8.76 10.36
N LEU A 67 -3.59 7.84 10.46
CA LEU A 67 -2.71 7.76 11.64
C LEU A 67 -1.62 8.84 11.60
N SER A 68 -1.24 9.29 10.41
CA SER A 68 -0.33 10.41 10.18
C SER A 68 -0.83 11.69 10.85
N LYS A 69 0.10 12.46 11.41
CA LYS A 69 -0.18 13.83 11.88
C LYS A 69 -0.53 14.78 10.73
N GLY A 70 0.03 14.54 9.54
CA GLY A 70 -0.29 15.29 8.33
C GLY A 70 -1.62 14.82 7.74
N LYS A 71 -2.63 15.69 7.77
CA LYS A 71 -3.97 15.45 7.22
C LYS A 71 -4.24 16.20 5.91
N ASN A 72 -3.26 16.98 5.45
CA ASN A 72 -3.37 17.82 4.25
C ASN A 72 -3.28 16.95 2.98
N THR A 73 -4.42 16.46 2.52
CA THR A 73 -4.52 15.72 1.25
C THR A 73 -5.56 16.39 0.35
N PRO A 74 -5.26 16.58 -0.95
CA PRO A 74 -6.26 17.07 -1.90
C PRO A 74 -7.25 15.98 -2.32
N PHE A 75 -7.05 14.73 -1.87
CA PHE A 75 -7.82 13.56 -2.29
C PHE A 75 -8.95 13.19 -1.31
N ASN A 76 -9.27 14.05 -0.34
CA ASN A 76 -10.35 13.79 0.61
C ASN A 76 -11.69 13.62 -0.13
N GLY A 77 -12.48 12.61 0.22
CA GLY A 77 -13.74 12.29 -0.46
C GLY A 77 -13.60 11.45 -1.74
N TRP A 78 -12.39 11.03 -2.13
CA TRP A 78 -12.20 10.19 -3.31
C TRP A 78 -12.36 8.72 -2.94
N ASN A 79 -13.13 7.96 -3.73
CA ASN A 79 -13.26 6.52 -3.58
C ASN A 79 -12.10 5.80 -4.26
N CYS A 80 -11.45 4.88 -3.54
CA CYS A 80 -10.31 4.11 -4.04
C CYS A 80 -10.37 2.65 -3.57
N LYS A 81 -9.73 1.76 -4.34
CA LYS A 81 -9.49 0.35 -4.01
C LYS A 81 -8.00 0.09 -3.77
N GLY A 82 -7.64 -1.09 -3.24
CA GLY A 82 -6.24 -1.45 -2.98
C GLY A 82 -5.76 -0.97 -1.61
N TRP A 83 -6.57 -1.18 -0.58
CA TRP A 83 -6.24 -0.71 0.77
C TRP A 83 -5.41 -1.73 1.52
N ASN A 84 -4.39 -1.27 2.22
CA ASN A 84 -3.61 -2.10 3.12
C ASN A 84 -4.48 -2.64 4.26
N VAL A 85 -4.33 -3.93 4.58
CA VAL A 85 -5.03 -4.60 5.68
C VAL A 85 -4.06 -5.20 6.71
N LEU A 86 -2.79 -5.43 6.33
CA LEU A 86 -1.77 -5.94 7.23
C LEU A 86 -0.39 -5.46 6.79
N THR A 87 0.44 -5.04 7.74
CA THR A 87 1.86 -4.74 7.52
C THR A 87 2.72 -5.48 8.51
N ILE A 88 3.69 -6.21 7.98
CA ILE A 88 4.67 -7.01 8.71
C ILE A 88 6.05 -6.41 8.44
N VAL A 89 6.83 -6.19 9.49
CA VAL A 89 8.23 -5.76 9.40
C VAL A 89 9.08 -6.74 10.20
N ASN A 90 10.07 -7.33 9.54
CA ASN A 90 10.95 -8.35 10.11
C ASN A 90 10.18 -9.46 10.84
N GLY A 91 9.10 -9.95 10.21
CA GLY A 91 8.26 -11.03 10.74
C GLY A 91 7.32 -10.61 11.89
N LYS A 92 7.26 -9.32 12.25
CA LYS A 92 6.36 -8.81 13.28
C LYS A 92 5.23 -7.99 12.65
N ILE A 93 4.00 -8.26 13.04
CA ILE A 93 2.86 -7.41 12.68
C ILE A 93 3.06 -6.06 13.38
N VAL A 94 3.23 -5.00 12.58
CA VAL A 94 3.38 -3.62 13.08
C VAL A 94 2.13 -2.79 12.87
N TRP A 95 1.24 -3.25 11.98
CA TRP A 95 -0.05 -2.63 11.73
C TRP A 95 -1.00 -3.68 11.17
N GLU A 96 -2.24 -3.63 11.61
CA GLU A 96 -3.33 -4.47 11.12
C GLU A 96 -4.61 -3.62 11.11
N LYS A 97 -5.41 -3.74 10.05
CA LYS A 97 -6.70 -3.09 10.00
C LYS A 97 -7.61 -3.76 11.02
N GLU A 98 -8.14 -2.99 11.96
CA GLU A 98 -9.13 -3.52 12.91
C GLU A 98 -10.29 -4.16 12.14
N SER A 99 -10.51 -5.45 12.40
CA SER A 99 -11.68 -6.16 11.92
C SER A 99 -12.86 -5.67 12.77
N VAL A 100 -13.75 -4.84 12.20
CA VAL A 100 -15.08 -4.72 12.78
C VAL A 100 -15.75 -6.06 12.49
N ALA A 101 -15.94 -6.88 13.51
CA ALA A 101 -16.79 -8.06 13.39
C ALA A 101 -18.17 -7.57 12.89
N GLU A 102 -18.58 -8.05 11.72
CA GLU A 102 -19.96 -7.88 11.24
C GLU A 102 -20.96 -8.56 12.18
#